data_AF-A0A524P1C5-F1
#
_entry.id   AF-A0A524P1C5-F1
#
_cell.length_a   1.000
_cell.length_b   1.000
_cell.length_c   1.000
_cell.angle_alpha   90.00
_cell.angle_beta   90.00
_cell.angle_gamma   90.00
#
_symmetry.space_group_name_H-M   'P 1'
#
loop_
_entity.id
_entity.type
_entity.pdbx_description
1 polymer ?
#
loop_
_entity_poly.entity_id
_entity_poly.type
_entity_poly.pdbx_seq_one_letter_code
_entity_poly.pdbx_strand_id
1 'polypeptide(L)' 'MKQFSTPPGGGRASMRVDRGITVAHLLAEPRLKATLRLVAGEEGQDRQINHSRVQKPGLALAGHTHGVV' A
#
# COMPACT_ATOMS: atom_id res chain seq x y z
N MET A 1 -25.95 22.11 -33.63
CA MET A 1 -25.27 20.79 -33.61
C MET A 1 -24.18 20.84 -32.56
N LYS A 2 -24.29 20.13 -31.43
CA LYS A 2 -23.24 20.09 -30.40
C LYS A 2 -22.50 18.76 -30.50
N GLN A 3 -21.22 18.82 -30.86
CA GLN A 3 -20.31 17.67 -30.84
C GLN A 3 -20.07 17.26 -29.39
N PHE A 4 -20.36 16.00 -29.07
CA PHE A 4 -19.89 15.35 -27.85
C PHE A 4 -18.50 14.80 -28.13
N SER A 5 -17.47 15.41 -27.54
CA SER A 5 -16.12 14.83 -27.54
C SER A 5 -16.01 13.80 -26.42
N THR A 6 -15.50 12.63 -26.80
CA THR A 6 -15.23 11.43 -26.01
C THR A 6 -14.51 11.73 -24.68
N PRO A 7 -14.89 11.09 -23.56
CA PRO A 7 -14.15 11.26 -22.31
C PRO A 7 -12.74 10.66 -22.43
N PRO A 8 -11.69 11.32 -21.92
CA PRO A 8 -10.36 10.73 -21.88
C PRO A 8 -10.38 9.49 -20.98
N GLY A 9 -9.74 8.43 -21.46
CA GLY A 9 -9.78 7.09 -20.90
C GLY A 9 -9.46 7.04 -19.39
N GLY A 10 -10.10 6.08 -18.73
CA GLY A 10 -9.94 5.76 -17.33
C GLY A 10 -8.53 5.28 -16.99
N GLY A 11 -7.59 6.21 -16.91
CA GLY A 11 -6.40 6.04 -16.10
C GLY A 11 -6.86 5.98 -14.66
N ARG A 12 -6.93 4.76 -14.08
CA ARG A 12 -7.03 4.59 -12.64
C ARG A 12 -5.92 5.43 -12.04
N ALA A 13 -6.26 6.53 -11.37
CA ALA A 13 -5.31 7.30 -10.60
C ALA A 13 -4.62 6.32 -9.66
N SER A 14 -3.37 5.94 -9.98
CA SER A 14 -2.52 5.26 -9.03
C SER A 14 -2.43 6.25 -7.88
N MET A 15 -3.03 5.93 -6.75
CA MET A 15 -2.85 6.68 -5.51
C MET A 15 -1.39 6.52 -5.13
N ARG A 16 -0.51 7.32 -5.75
CA ARG A 16 0.89 7.42 -5.40
C ARG A 16 0.90 8.05 -4.03
N VAL A 17 1.43 7.33 -3.05
CA VAL A 17 1.65 7.87 -1.73
C VAL A 17 2.81 8.87 -1.90
N ASP A 18 2.49 10.16 -1.87
CA ASP A 18 3.44 11.25 -2.18
C ASP A 18 4.56 11.35 -1.14
N ARG A 19 4.33 10.84 0.08
CA ARG A 19 5.33 10.61 1.13
C ARG A 19 5.06 9.29 1.84
N GLY A 20 6.01 8.36 1.77
CA GLY A 20 5.96 7.14 2.56
C GLY A 20 5.86 7.41 4.06
N ILE A 21 5.26 6.49 4.80
CA ILE A 21 5.27 6.49 6.27
C ILE A 21 6.20 5.40 6.76
N THR A 22 6.75 5.54 7.97
CA THR A 22 7.49 4.44 8.59
C THR A 22 6.54 3.38 9.17
N VAL A 23 7.05 2.18 9.41
CA VAL A 23 6.34 1.17 10.21
C VAL A 23 6.03 1.71 11.61
N ALA A 24 6.95 2.46 12.23
CA ALA A 24 6.74 3.11 13.53
C ALA A 24 5.50 4.02 13.52
N HIS A 25 5.34 4.82 12.47
CA HIS A 25 4.18 5.70 12.32
C HIS A 25 2.86 4.93 12.20
N LEU A 26 2.86 3.80 11.47
CA LEU A 26 1.67 2.93 11.36
C LEU A 26 1.33 2.27 12.71
N LEU A 27 2.33 1.83 13.47
CA LEU A 27 2.13 1.23 14.80
C LEU A 27 1.62 2.24 15.84
N ALA A 28 1.97 3.52 15.67
CA ALA A 28 1.52 4.61 16.54
C ALA A 28 0.08 5.07 16.27
N GLU A 29 -0.56 4.64 15.18
CA GLU A 29 -1.92 5.07 14.79
C GLU A 29 -2.98 4.58 15.81
N PRO A 30 -3.62 5.48 16.57
CA PRO A 30 -4.53 5.10 17.64
C PRO A 30 -5.70 4.23 17.17
N ARG A 31 -6.20 4.46 15.95
CA ARG A 31 -7.31 3.68 15.37
C ARG A 31 -6.95 2.22 15.10
N LEU A 32 -5.66 1.89 14.97
CA LEU A 32 -5.19 0.54 14.68
C LEU A 32 -4.71 -0.21 15.92
N LYS A 33 -4.60 0.46 17.08
CA LYS A 33 -4.08 -0.11 18.33
C LYS A 33 -4.85 -1.35 18.80
N ALA A 34 -6.14 -1.45 18.50
CA ALA A 34 -6.95 -2.63 18.83
C ALA A 34 -6.70 -3.85 17.92
N THR A 35 -6.08 -3.65 16.75
CA THR A 35 -5.96 -4.65 15.69
C THR A 35 -4.51 -5.02 15.37
N LEU A 36 -3.55 -4.13 15.66
CA LEU A 36 -2.13 -4.34 15.40
C LEU A 36 -1.34 -4.56 16.69
N ARG A 37 -0.45 -5.56 16.64
CA ARG A 37 0.54 -5.84 17.68
C ARG A 37 1.85 -6.20 17.00
N LEU A 38 2.94 -5.53 17.38
CA LEU A 38 4.28 -5.95 16.98
C LEU A 38 4.60 -7.28 17.67
N VAL A 39 4.98 -8.29 16.89
CA VAL A 39 5.30 -9.64 17.40
C VAL A 39 6.78 -10.00 17.27
N ALA A 40 7.50 -9.29 16.40
CA ALA A 40 8.94 -9.38 16.16
C ALA A 40 9.37 -8.25 15.21
N GLY A 41 10.67 -8.01 15.07
CA GLY A 41 11.24 -7.15 14.02
C GLY A 41 11.30 -5.68 14.42
N GLU A 42 11.60 -5.41 15.69
CA GLU A 42 11.72 -4.10 16.32
C GLU A 42 12.70 -3.19 15.57
N GLU A 43 13.79 -3.75 15.05
CA GLU A 43 14.80 -3.07 14.24
C GLU A 43 14.25 -2.53 12.91
N GLY A 44 13.13 -3.09 12.43
CA GLY A 44 12.50 -2.72 11.16
C GLY A 44 11.56 -1.52 11.23
N GLN A 45 11.43 -0.85 12.38
CA GLN A 45 10.45 0.21 12.59
C GLN A 45 10.66 1.45 11.69
N ASP A 46 11.89 1.72 11.27
CA ASP A 46 12.22 2.83 10.38
C ASP A 46 11.99 2.52 8.89
N ARG A 47 11.60 1.28 8.55
CA ARG A 47 11.32 0.89 7.16
C ARG A 47 10.15 1.69 6.60
N GLN A 48 10.32 2.13 5.35
CA GLN A 48 9.33 2.92 4.64
C GLN A 48 8.22 2.04 4.04
N ILE A 49 6.98 2.49 4.20
CA ILE A 49 5.78 2.01 3.51
C ILE A 49 5.44 3.06 2.45
N ASN A 50 5.72 2.75 1.20
CA ASN A 50 5.59 3.66 0.05
C ASN A 50 4.36 3.35 -0.83
N HIS A 51 3.60 2.31 -0.50
CA HIS A 51 2.45 1.87 -1.29
C HIS A 51 1.21 1.71 -0.40
N SER A 52 0.09 2.31 -0.81
CA SER A 52 -1.16 2.35 -0.02
C SER A 52 -1.93 1.03 0.03
N ARG A 53 -1.75 0.18 -0.99
CA ARG A 53 -2.40 -1.15 -1.07
C ARG A 53 -1.81 -2.13 -0.05
N VAL A 54 -2.68 -2.73 0.76
CA VAL A 54 -2.37 -3.95 1.52
C VAL A 54 -2.30 -5.15 0.57
N GLN A 55 -1.19 -5.87 0.58
CA GLN A 55 -0.96 -6.99 -0.32
C GLN A 55 -1.33 -8.33 0.32
N LYS A 56 -1.75 -9.27 -0.53
CA LYS A 56 -2.06 -10.66 -0.17
C LYS A 56 -1.15 -11.58 -0.97
N PRO A 57 0.00 -12.01 -0.43
CA PRO A 57 1.07 -12.65 -1.20
C PRO A 57 0.82 -14.15 -1.45
N GLY A 58 -0.39 -14.54 -1.87
CA GLY A 58 -0.76 -15.96 -2.04
C GLY A 58 0.12 -16.73 -3.03
N LEU A 59 0.44 -16.10 -4.18
CA LEU A 59 1.33 -16.71 -5.19
C LEU A 59 2.79 -16.76 -4.73
N ALA A 60 3.25 -15.75 -3.96
CA ALA A 60 4.60 -15.75 -3.41
C ALA A 60 4.81 -16.92 -2.44
N LEU A 61 3.78 -17.25 -1.64
CA LEU A 61 3.79 -18.41 -0.75
C LEU A 61 3.81 -19.75 -1.52
N ALA A 62 3.41 -19.78 -2.79
CA ALA A 62 3.52 -20.93 -3.68
C ALA A 62 4.85 -20.94 -4.49
N GLY A 63 5.80 -20.05 -4.17
CA GLY A 63 7.09 -19.93 -4.86
C GLY A 63 7.08 -19.02 -6.09
N HIS A 64 5.95 -18.37 -6.41
CA HIS A 64 5.85 -17.45 -7.54
C HIS A 64 6.01 -15.99 -7.09
N THR A 65 7.22 -15.45 -7.20
CA THR A 65 7.61 -14.12 -6.70
C THR A 65 7.61 -13.02 -7.76
N HIS A 66 7.31 -13.35 -9.02
CA HIS A 66 7.22 -12.36 -10.09
C HIS A 66 5.94 -11.52 -9.95
N GLY A 67 6.07 -10.20 -10.10
CA GLY A 67 4.94 -9.27 -10.03
C GLY A 67 4.42 -8.97 -8.62
N VAL A 68 5.12 -9.41 -7.57
CA VAL A 68 4.89 -8.93 -6.20
C VAL A 68 5.54 -7.55 -6.07
N VAL A 69 4.80 -6.60 -5.51
CA VAL A 69 5.21 -5.17 -5.41
C VAL A 69 5.72 -4.86 -4.01
#